data_AF-A0A1M6SWP6-F1
#
_entry.id   AF-A0A1M6SWP6-F1
#
_cell.length_a   1.000
_cell.length_b   1.000
_cell.length_c   1.000
_cell.angle_alpha   90.00
_cell.angle_beta   90.00
_cell.angle_gamma   90.00
#
_symmetry.space_group_name_H-M   'P 1'
#
loop_
_entity.id
_entity.type
_entity.pdbx_description
1 polymer ?
#
loop_
_entity_poly.entity_id
_entity_poly.type
_entity_poly.pdbx_seq_one_letter_code
_entity_poly.pdbx_strand_id
1 'polypeptide(L)'
;MAKKESKKKVVLAYSGGLDTSIIIPWLKENYDCEVIAFAADLGQNDFPDAKALEDKALKTGASKCYVLDLKKEFLEDYVWPTVRAGAKYEGTYLLGTSFARPLIAKYQVKIAEKEGAYAVAHGATGKGNDQVRFELTYAALNPKLEIIAPWKDPKWTFHSREDAIDYAAAHKIPLNGISKKKIYSEDGNLWHLSHEGGVLEFPEQEHKYEFLKHTNTYEKAPNKADHVTITFDKGNPVAIDGKKMGAVELLEYLNKIGGKNACGLLDIVENRLVGLKSRGVYETPGGTLLYKAHECLEQLVLDKETLFEAQKMSMTYANLVYNGQWFTPLRQAMDAFFAEVNKVVTGDVTLKLYKGNIIPAGIKSPYSLYDMGLGGFTDVDMYDQKDATGFIRCFGLPLKTRALLLGNKTNVDFGKPVVLPKK
;
A
#
# COMPACT_ATOMS: atom_id res chain seq x y z
N MET A 1 18.63 -51.76 -8.67
CA MET A 1 18.43 -50.39 -9.18
C MET A 1 18.47 -49.45 -8.00
N ALA A 2 19.50 -48.61 -7.89
CA ALA A 2 19.55 -47.60 -6.83
C ALA A 2 18.37 -46.63 -7.02
N LYS A 3 17.56 -46.41 -5.98
CA LYS A 3 16.56 -45.33 -5.96
C LYS A 3 17.33 -44.03 -6.23
N LYS A 4 17.12 -43.42 -7.39
CA LYS A 4 17.58 -42.07 -7.68
C LYS A 4 16.89 -41.18 -6.64
N GLU A 5 17.61 -40.67 -5.65
CA GLU A 5 17.04 -39.70 -4.70
C GLU A 5 16.42 -38.56 -5.51
N SER A 6 15.16 -38.24 -5.25
CA SER A 6 14.52 -37.10 -5.92
C SER A 6 15.24 -35.85 -5.49
N LYS A 7 15.62 -34.98 -6.44
CA LYS A 7 16.27 -33.72 -6.13
C LYS A 7 15.40 -32.90 -5.18
N LYS A 8 16.05 -32.18 -4.25
CA LYS A 8 15.36 -31.25 -3.37
C LYS A 8 14.69 -30.16 -4.21
N LYS A 9 13.50 -29.71 -3.81
CA LYS A 9 12.73 -28.68 -4.54
C LYS A 9 12.80 -27.33 -3.85
N VAL A 10 12.87 -26.27 -4.65
CA VAL A 10 12.84 -24.86 -4.21
C VAL A 10 11.69 -24.16 -4.93
N VAL A 11 10.84 -23.43 -4.20
CA VAL A 11 9.80 -22.58 -4.82
C VAL A 11 10.30 -21.16 -4.95
N LEU A 12 10.37 -20.63 -6.17
CA LEU A 12 10.82 -19.27 -6.49
C LEU A 12 9.62 -18.34 -6.76
N ALA A 13 9.60 -17.18 -6.09
CA ALA A 13 8.69 -16.10 -6.42
C ALA A 13 9.15 -15.48 -7.75
N TYR A 14 8.36 -15.71 -8.78
CA TYR A 14 8.71 -15.48 -10.18
C TYR A 14 7.81 -14.40 -10.79
N SER A 15 8.44 -13.38 -11.38
CA SER A 15 7.74 -12.26 -12.02
C SER A 15 7.88 -12.24 -13.54
N GLY A 16 8.68 -13.13 -14.12
CA GLY A 16 9.02 -13.08 -15.55
C GLY A 16 10.02 -12.00 -15.93
N GLY A 17 10.45 -11.16 -14.98
CA GLY A 17 11.51 -10.17 -15.18
C GLY A 17 12.89 -10.79 -15.37
N LEU A 18 13.89 -9.94 -15.67
CA LEU A 18 15.29 -10.36 -15.85
C LEU A 18 15.80 -11.10 -14.61
N ASP A 19 15.74 -10.43 -13.45
CA ASP A 19 16.30 -10.89 -12.19
C ASP A 19 15.72 -12.25 -11.76
N THR A 20 14.39 -12.39 -11.76
CA THR A 20 13.76 -13.67 -11.38
C THR A 20 13.95 -14.77 -12.42
N SER A 21 14.21 -14.43 -13.70
CA SER A 21 14.53 -15.42 -14.73
C SER A 21 15.94 -15.97 -14.57
N ILE A 22 16.94 -15.15 -14.26
CA ILE A 22 18.31 -15.65 -14.05
C ILE A 22 18.47 -16.46 -12.75
N ILE A 23 17.61 -16.22 -11.76
CA ILE A 23 17.62 -16.98 -10.50
C ILE A 23 17.31 -18.47 -10.72
N ILE A 24 16.50 -18.82 -11.73
CA ILE A 24 16.14 -20.23 -12.01
C ILE A 24 17.38 -21.08 -12.33
N PRO A 25 18.19 -20.80 -13.38
CA PRO A 25 19.41 -21.57 -13.63
C PRO A 25 20.44 -21.40 -12.52
N TRP A 26 20.56 -20.21 -11.92
CA TRP A 26 21.50 -19.99 -10.82
C TRP A 26 21.22 -20.90 -9.61
N LEU A 27 19.95 -21.09 -9.23
CA LEU A 27 19.56 -22.02 -8.16
C LEU A 27 19.97 -23.46 -8.49
N LYS A 28 19.80 -23.87 -9.74
CA LYS A 28 20.14 -25.23 -10.19
C LYS A 28 21.65 -25.47 -10.17
N GLU A 29 22.43 -24.49 -10.61
CA GLU A 29 23.90 -24.54 -10.62
C GLU A 29 24.50 -24.57 -9.20
N ASN A 30 23.89 -23.85 -8.26
CA ASN A 30 24.47 -23.62 -6.95
C ASN A 30 23.91 -24.51 -5.82
N TYR A 31 22.72 -25.10 -6.00
CA TYR A 31 22.04 -25.89 -4.97
C TYR A 31 21.63 -27.30 -5.42
N ASP A 32 21.94 -27.68 -6.67
CA ASP A 32 21.54 -28.98 -7.27
C ASP A 32 20.06 -29.35 -7.01
N CYS A 33 19.17 -28.39 -7.25
CA CYS A 33 17.76 -28.48 -6.91
C CYS A 33 16.82 -28.48 -8.13
N GLU A 34 15.58 -28.90 -7.92
CA GLU A 34 14.47 -28.63 -8.83
C GLU A 34 13.83 -27.29 -8.46
N VAL A 35 13.69 -26.40 -9.44
CA VAL A 35 13.05 -25.10 -9.22
C VAL A 35 11.59 -25.17 -9.66
N ILE A 36 10.69 -24.72 -8.79
CA ILE A 36 9.26 -24.52 -9.07
C ILE A 36 9.03 -23.01 -9.07
N ALA A 37 8.63 -22.46 -10.21
CA ALA A 37 8.29 -21.04 -10.32
C ALA A 37 6.86 -20.80 -9.79
N PHE A 38 6.65 -19.68 -9.12
CA PHE A 38 5.33 -19.22 -8.70
C PHE A 38 5.15 -17.74 -9.02
N ALA A 39 4.16 -17.42 -9.85
CA ALA A 39 3.73 -16.08 -10.17
C ALA A 39 2.32 -15.79 -9.63
N ALA A 40 2.15 -14.62 -9.03
CA ALA A 40 0.88 -14.12 -8.55
C ALA A 40 0.38 -12.99 -9.46
N ASP A 41 -0.76 -13.19 -10.10
CA ASP A 41 -1.48 -12.13 -10.78
C ASP A 41 -2.25 -11.33 -9.71
N LEU A 42 -1.78 -10.10 -9.49
CA LEU A 42 -2.37 -9.11 -8.61
C LEU A 42 -2.88 -7.90 -9.42
N GLY A 43 -3.07 -8.05 -10.74
CA GLY A 43 -3.50 -7.00 -11.65
C GLY A 43 -2.36 -6.07 -12.07
N GLN A 44 -1.17 -6.60 -12.30
CA GLN A 44 -0.04 -5.83 -12.82
C GLN A 44 -0.29 -5.46 -14.30
N ASN A 45 -0.04 -4.20 -14.70
CA ASN A 45 -0.34 -3.74 -16.07
C ASN A 45 0.36 -4.54 -17.18
N ASP A 46 1.62 -4.90 -16.97
CA ASP A 46 2.43 -5.65 -17.94
C ASP A 46 2.43 -7.16 -17.61
N PHE A 47 1.43 -7.68 -16.87
CA PHE A 47 1.37 -9.09 -16.51
C PHE A 47 1.20 -9.93 -17.78
N PRO A 48 2.17 -10.80 -18.12
CA PRO A 48 2.04 -11.64 -19.29
C PRO A 48 0.85 -12.60 -19.12
N ASP A 49 0.28 -13.04 -20.23
CA ASP A 49 -0.66 -14.16 -20.22
C ASP A 49 -0.07 -15.33 -19.41
N ALA A 50 -0.91 -15.97 -18.60
CA ALA A 50 -0.48 -17.02 -17.68
C ALA A 50 0.28 -18.13 -18.39
N LYS A 51 -0.13 -18.49 -19.62
CA LYS A 51 0.54 -19.51 -20.42
C LYS A 51 1.90 -19.03 -20.91
N ALA A 52 2.01 -17.78 -21.33
CA ALA A 52 3.29 -17.20 -21.73
C ALA A 52 4.31 -17.17 -20.58
N LEU A 53 3.85 -16.88 -19.35
CA LEU A 53 4.71 -16.86 -18.16
C LEU A 53 5.14 -18.26 -17.73
N GLU A 54 4.22 -19.24 -17.78
CA GLU A 54 4.53 -20.66 -17.58
C GLU A 54 5.56 -21.14 -18.61
N ASP A 55 5.31 -20.92 -19.90
CA ASP A 55 6.19 -21.36 -20.98
C ASP A 55 7.58 -20.72 -20.86
N LYS A 56 7.65 -19.45 -20.46
CA LYS A 56 8.93 -18.78 -20.19
C LYS A 56 9.67 -19.47 -19.04
N ALA A 57 9.02 -19.67 -17.88
CA ALA A 57 9.64 -20.30 -16.72
C ALA A 57 10.17 -21.71 -17.05
N LEU A 58 9.39 -22.52 -17.76
CA LEU A 58 9.79 -23.87 -18.19
C LEU A 58 10.97 -23.84 -19.16
N LYS A 59 10.96 -22.94 -20.16
CA LYS A 59 12.09 -22.75 -21.10
C LYS A 59 13.35 -22.28 -20.39
N THR A 60 13.22 -21.47 -19.34
CA THR A 60 14.32 -21.00 -18.49
C THR A 60 14.86 -22.11 -17.57
N GLY A 61 14.12 -23.21 -17.38
CA GLY A 61 14.59 -24.41 -16.71
C GLY A 61 13.89 -24.75 -15.41
N ALA A 62 12.76 -24.10 -15.08
CA ALA A 62 11.88 -24.52 -14.01
C ALA A 62 11.25 -25.89 -14.34
N SER A 63 11.08 -26.72 -13.33
CA SER A 63 10.40 -28.03 -13.43
C SER A 63 8.88 -27.89 -13.53
N LYS A 64 8.34 -26.79 -12.97
CA LYS A 64 6.92 -26.47 -12.90
C LYS A 64 6.74 -24.97 -12.71
N CYS A 65 5.63 -24.42 -13.18
CA CYS A 65 5.23 -23.04 -12.92
C CYS A 65 3.78 -23.00 -12.42
N TYR A 66 3.55 -22.28 -11.33
CA TYR A 66 2.22 -21.94 -10.84
C TYR A 66 1.95 -20.48 -11.19
N VAL A 67 0.84 -20.20 -11.88
CA VAL A 67 0.35 -18.84 -12.11
C VAL A 67 -1.04 -18.76 -11.51
N LEU A 68 -1.22 -17.93 -10.48
CA LEU A 68 -2.48 -17.83 -9.74
C LEU A 68 -3.06 -16.43 -9.86
N ASP A 69 -4.34 -16.33 -10.25
CA ASP A 69 -5.13 -15.10 -10.12
C ASP A 69 -5.52 -14.90 -8.65
N LEU A 70 -4.92 -13.89 -8.03
CA LEU A 70 -5.12 -13.53 -6.63
C LEU A 70 -5.70 -12.13 -6.47
N LYS A 71 -6.19 -11.50 -7.54
CA LYS A 71 -6.67 -10.10 -7.53
C LYS A 71 -7.78 -9.88 -6.50
N LYS A 72 -8.77 -10.78 -6.47
CA LYS A 72 -9.91 -10.64 -5.54
C LYS A 72 -9.47 -10.74 -4.08
N GLU A 73 -8.70 -11.78 -3.74
CA GLU A 73 -8.18 -11.99 -2.38
C GLU A 73 -7.25 -10.85 -1.96
N PHE A 74 -6.42 -10.35 -2.87
CA PHE A 74 -5.59 -9.17 -2.65
C PHE A 74 -6.40 -7.95 -2.22
N LEU A 75 -7.51 -7.67 -2.92
CA LEU A 75 -8.34 -6.54 -2.55
C LEU A 75 -9.11 -6.77 -1.24
N GLU A 76 -9.79 -7.91 -1.13
CA GLU A 76 -10.72 -8.16 -0.02
C GLU A 76 -9.99 -8.42 1.31
N ASP A 77 -8.88 -9.16 1.29
CA ASP A 77 -8.19 -9.62 2.49
C ASP A 77 -6.95 -8.77 2.84
N TYR A 78 -6.46 -7.93 1.93
CA TYR A 78 -5.25 -7.13 2.16
C TYR A 78 -5.47 -5.62 1.99
N VAL A 79 -6.13 -5.18 0.91
CA VAL A 79 -6.37 -3.75 0.65
C VAL A 79 -7.52 -3.20 1.51
N TRP A 80 -8.68 -3.84 1.55
CA TRP A 80 -9.82 -3.34 2.35
C TRP A 80 -9.52 -3.20 3.84
N PRO A 81 -8.77 -4.10 4.49
CA PRO A 81 -8.29 -3.85 5.85
C PRO A 81 -7.47 -2.55 5.98
N THR A 82 -6.58 -2.25 5.04
CA THR A 82 -5.76 -1.02 5.11
C THR A 82 -6.58 0.24 4.87
N VAL A 83 -7.59 0.17 3.98
CA VAL A 83 -8.57 1.25 3.75
C VAL A 83 -9.39 1.49 5.01
N ARG A 84 -10.00 0.44 5.59
CA ARG A 84 -10.77 0.55 6.85
C ARG A 84 -9.94 1.12 7.99
N ALA A 85 -8.64 0.83 8.00
CA ALA A 85 -7.71 1.35 8.99
C ALA A 85 -7.26 2.80 8.73
N GLY A 86 -7.54 3.38 7.56
CA GLY A 86 -6.98 4.67 7.16
C GLY A 86 -5.44 4.68 7.12
N ALA A 87 -4.82 3.53 6.85
CA ALA A 87 -3.38 3.33 7.01
C ALA A 87 -2.55 4.04 5.93
N LYS A 88 -1.76 5.05 6.32
CA LYS A 88 -0.82 5.77 5.45
C LYS A 88 0.58 5.80 6.08
N TYR A 89 1.57 5.25 5.40
CA TYR A 89 2.95 5.31 5.88
C TYR A 89 3.47 6.75 5.78
N GLU A 90 4.04 7.24 6.88
CA GLU A 90 4.52 8.63 7.02
C GLU A 90 3.48 9.67 6.60
N GLY A 91 2.20 9.36 6.82
CA GLY A 91 1.06 10.22 6.48
C GLY A 91 0.72 10.31 4.99
N THR A 92 1.48 9.68 4.09
CA THR A 92 1.32 9.88 2.64
C THR A 92 1.26 8.59 1.83
N TYR A 93 2.16 7.63 2.04
CA TYR A 93 2.26 6.45 1.19
C TYR A 93 1.20 5.38 1.50
N LEU A 94 0.45 4.97 0.48
CA LEU A 94 -0.66 4.01 0.57
C LEU A 94 -0.22 2.54 0.46
N LEU A 95 1.02 2.23 0.84
CA LEU A 95 1.51 0.88 1.15
C LEU A 95 1.42 -0.18 0.04
N GLY A 96 1.18 0.18 -1.23
CA GLY A 96 0.78 -0.76 -2.28
C GLY A 96 1.67 -1.98 -2.51
N THR A 97 2.99 -1.81 -2.41
CA THR A 97 3.96 -2.92 -2.50
C THR A 97 3.93 -3.75 -1.20
N SER A 98 3.77 -3.09 -0.07
CA SER A 98 3.99 -3.63 1.28
C SER A 98 3.06 -4.79 1.63
N PHE A 99 1.75 -4.62 1.42
CA PHE A 99 0.76 -5.66 1.73
C PHE A 99 0.56 -6.67 0.59
N ALA A 100 1.10 -6.44 -0.61
CA ALA A 100 1.13 -7.46 -1.66
C ALA A 100 2.06 -8.63 -1.30
N ARG A 101 3.20 -8.34 -0.66
CA ARG A 101 4.23 -9.34 -0.33
C ARG A 101 3.76 -10.46 0.60
N PRO A 102 3.06 -10.19 1.71
CA PRO A 102 2.57 -11.27 2.58
C PRO A 102 1.58 -12.20 1.87
N LEU A 103 0.80 -11.74 0.89
CA LEU A 103 -0.07 -12.60 0.09
C LEU A 103 0.74 -13.53 -0.83
N ILE A 104 1.70 -12.97 -1.57
CA ILE A 104 2.58 -13.75 -2.47
C ILE A 104 3.34 -14.80 -1.64
N ALA A 105 3.94 -14.37 -0.53
CA ALA A 105 4.71 -15.25 0.35
C ALA A 105 3.84 -16.38 0.94
N LYS A 106 2.59 -16.07 1.34
CA LYS A 106 1.63 -17.06 1.84
C LYS A 106 1.36 -18.17 0.83
N TYR A 107 1.13 -17.80 -0.44
CA TYR A 107 0.91 -18.80 -1.49
C TYR A 107 2.18 -19.58 -1.83
N GLN A 108 3.35 -18.93 -1.76
CA GLN A 108 4.61 -19.63 -1.97
C GLN A 108 4.86 -20.72 -0.92
N VAL A 109 4.58 -20.44 0.36
CA VAL A 109 4.66 -21.43 1.45
C VAL A 109 3.68 -22.59 1.21
N LYS A 110 2.42 -22.29 0.85
CA LYS A 110 1.42 -23.33 0.51
C LYS A 110 1.87 -24.22 -0.65
N ILE A 111 2.49 -23.64 -1.67
CA ILE A 111 3.02 -24.39 -2.81
C ILE A 111 4.23 -25.23 -2.37
N ALA A 112 5.11 -24.70 -1.51
CA ALA A 112 6.24 -25.43 -0.98
C ALA A 112 5.79 -26.68 -0.21
N GLU A 113 4.78 -26.55 0.66
CA GLU A 113 4.17 -27.66 1.39
C GLU A 113 3.53 -28.69 0.46
N LYS A 114 2.75 -28.23 -0.52
CA LYS A 114 2.09 -29.09 -1.51
C LYS A 114 3.10 -29.90 -2.33
N GLU A 115 4.25 -29.30 -2.66
CA GLU A 115 5.26 -29.90 -3.54
C GLU A 115 6.34 -30.68 -2.77
N GLY A 116 6.34 -30.61 -1.44
CA GLY A 116 7.41 -31.16 -0.60
C GLY A 116 8.74 -30.42 -0.80
N ALA A 117 8.69 -29.11 -1.07
CA ALA A 117 9.87 -28.28 -1.18
C ALA A 117 10.48 -28.00 0.20
N TYR A 118 11.81 -27.99 0.25
CA TYR A 118 12.54 -27.72 1.49
C TYR A 118 12.84 -26.23 1.67
N ALA A 119 12.81 -25.45 0.57
CA ALA A 119 13.17 -24.06 0.57
C ALA A 119 12.26 -23.20 -0.30
N VAL A 120 12.24 -21.91 0.01
CA VAL A 120 11.63 -20.84 -0.78
C VAL A 120 12.69 -19.83 -1.19
N ALA A 121 12.50 -19.21 -2.35
CA ALA A 121 13.42 -18.22 -2.90
C ALA A 121 12.70 -16.97 -3.43
N HIS A 122 13.36 -15.82 -3.35
CA HIS A 122 12.86 -14.55 -3.89
C HIS A 122 14.00 -13.67 -4.46
N GLY A 123 13.65 -12.77 -5.38
CA GLY A 123 14.61 -11.87 -6.04
C GLY A 123 14.78 -10.50 -5.40
N ALA A 124 14.26 -10.26 -4.19
CA ALA A 124 14.39 -8.97 -3.52
C ALA A 124 15.86 -8.66 -3.14
N THR A 125 16.28 -7.40 -3.30
CA THR A 125 17.65 -6.96 -2.99
C THR A 125 17.88 -6.73 -1.49
N GLY A 126 19.14 -6.73 -1.06
CA GLY A 126 19.54 -6.49 0.33
C GLY A 126 19.32 -5.06 0.84
N LYS A 127 18.90 -4.11 -0.01
CA LYS A 127 18.66 -2.70 0.35
C LYS A 127 17.17 -2.31 0.41
N GLY A 128 16.29 -3.20 -0.06
CA GLY A 128 14.85 -2.97 -0.11
C GLY A 128 14.12 -3.50 1.13
N ASN A 129 12.89 -3.05 1.33
CA ASN A 129 12.01 -3.56 2.40
C ASN A 129 11.43 -4.95 2.06
N ASP A 130 11.33 -5.29 0.77
CA ASP A 130 10.65 -6.51 0.32
C ASP A 130 11.31 -7.80 0.81
N GLN A 131 12.63 -7.82 0.98
CA GLN A 131 13.33 -8.94 1.61
C GLN A 131 12.74 -9.24 3.00
N VAL A 132 12.49 -8.19 3.80
CA VAL A 132 11.99 -8.34 5.16
C VAL A 132 10.54 -8.84 5.13
N ARG A 133 9.72 -8.30 4.23
CA ARG A 133 8.30 -8.67 4.10
C ARG A 133 8.12 -10.13 3.68
N PHE A 134 8.92 -10.60 2.72
CA PHE A 134 8.92 -11.99 2.30
C PHE A 134 9.40 -12.90 3.44
N GLU A 135 10.58 -12.61 4.00
CA GLU A 135 11.25 -13.50 4.94
C GLU A 135 10.54 -13.59 6.30
N LEU A 136 10.02 -12.47 6.82
CA LEU A 136 9.18 -12.50 8.02
C LEU A 136 7.89 -13.28 7.78
N THR A 137 7.31 -13.21 6.58
CA THR A 137 6.13 -14.01 6.25
C THR A 137 6.46 -15.50 6.20
N TYR A 138 7.57 -15.88 5.57
CA TYR A 138 8.01 -17.29 5.55
C TYR A 138 8.24 -17.81 6.97
N ALA A 139 8.97 -17.05 7.79
CA ALA A 139 9.25 -17.40 9.18
C ALA A 139 7.96 -17.55 10.02
N ALA A 140 6.97 -16.68 9.79
CA ALA A 140 5.69 -16.73 10.50
C ALA A 140 4.81 -17.93 10.08
N LEU A 141 4.83 -18.32 8.80
CA LEU A 141 3.95 -19.35 8.28
C LEU A 141 4.56 -20.76 8.33
N ASN A 142 5.86 -20.88 8.05
CA ASN A 142 6.56 -22.16 8.11
C ASN A 142 8.07 -21.93 8.38
N PRO A 143 8.49 -21.89 9.66
CA PRO A 143 9.88 -21.63 10.03
C PRO A 143 10.84 -22.79 9.71
N LYS A 144 10.34 -23.90 9.15
CA LYS A 144 11.17 -25.05 8.74
C LYS A 144 11.71 -24.91 7.33
N LEU A 145 11.14 -24.01 6.52
CA LEU A 145 11.63 -23.77 5.15
C LEU A 145 12.95 -23.01 5.20
N GLU A 146 13.93 -23.49 4.44
CA GLU A 146 15.12 -22.68 4.17
C GLU A 146 14.75 -21.51 3.26
N ILE A 147 15.39 -20.36 3.49
CA ILE A 147 15.19 -19.15 2.69
C ILE A 147 16.45 -18.95 1.85
N ILE A 148 16.28 -18.95 0.52
CA ILE A 148 17.35 -18.66 -0.42
C ILE A 148 17.08 -17.27 -1.03
N ALA A 149 17.89 -16.29 -0.63
CA ALA A 149 17.82 -14.92 -1.14
C ALA A 149 19.09 -14.61 -1.93
N PRO A 150 19.09 -14.77 -3.27
CA PRO A 150 20.32 -14.73 -4.07
C PRO A 150 21.13 -13.44 -3.88
N TRP A 151 20.49 -12.26 -3.85
CA TRP A 151 21.17 -10.98 -3.60
C TRP A 151 21.90 -10.86 -2.23
N LYS A 152 21.68 -11.81 -1.32
CA LYS A 152 22.37 -11.91 -0.02
C LYS A 152 23.25 -13.15 0.08
N ASP A 153 23.21 -14.04 -0.90
CA ASP A 153 23.98 -15.27 -0.88
C ASP A 153 25.41 -14.99 -1.37
N PRO A 154 26.46 -15.52 -0.69
CA PRO A 154 27.84 -15.32 -1.12
C PRO A 154 28.16 -15.90 -2.50
N LYS A 155 27.34 -16.83 -3.03
CA LYS A 155 27.51 -17.39 -4.40
C LYS A 155 26.94 -16.46 -5.48
N TRP A 156 26.27 -15.38 -5.12
CA TRP A 156 25.72 -14.41 -6.07
C TRP A 156 26.77 -13.36 -6.43
N THR A 157 27.31 -13.47 -7.64
CA THR A 157 28.41 -12.62 -8.13
C THR A 157 27.96 -11.57 -9.15
N PHE A 158 26.66 -11.39 -9.35
CA PHE A 158 26.14 -10.37 -10.26
C PHE A 158 26.12 -9.01 -9.57
N HIS A 159 26.75 -8.02 -10.19
CA HIS A 159 26.91 -6.67 -9.62
C HIS A 159 26.13 -5.61 -10.41
N SER A 160 25.68 -5.95 -11.63
CA SER A 160 25.02 -5.03 -12.54
C SER A 160 23.89 -5.70 -13.34
N ARG A 161 23.06 -4.87 -13.98
CA ARG A 161 22.04 -5.35 -14.93
C ARG A 161 22.70 -5.99 -16.16
N GLU A 162 23.86 -5.49 -16.55
CA GLU A 162 24.69 -6.02 -17.63
C GLU A 162 25.11 -7.45 -17.34
N ASP A 163 25.60 -7.74 -16.13
CA ASP A 163 25.99 -9.11 -15.73
C ASP A 163 24.79 -10.06 -15.83
N ALA A 164 23.60 -9.60 -15.40
CA ALA A 164 22.38 -10.37 -15.48
C ALA A 164 21.96 -10.64 -16.95
N ILE A 165 22.13 -9.67 -17.85
CA ILE A 165 21.85 -9.83 -19.28
C ILE A 165 22.83 -10.82 -19.92
N ASP A 166 24.11 -10.71 -19.61
CA ASP A 166 25.15 -11.58 -20.17
C ASP A 166 24.96 -13.03 -19.70
N TYR A 167 24.61 -13.21 -18.42
CA TYR A 167 24.25 -14.52 -17.88
C TYR A 167 22.96 -15.08 -18.50
N ALA A 168 21.95 -14.25 -18.71
CA ALA A 168 20.73 -14.65 -19.40
C ALA A 168 21.02 -15.09 -20.85
N ALA A 169 21.91 -14.40 -21.56
CA ALA A 169 22.33 -14.76 -22.92
C ALA A 169 23.09 -16.10 -22.93
N ALA A 170 24.02 -16.30 -22.00
CA ALA A 170 24.77 -17.55 -21.85
C ALA A 170 23.85 -18.76 -21.61
N HIS A 171 22.76 -18.56 -20.87
CA HIS A 171 21.76 -19.60 -20.56
C HIS A 171 20.58 -19.63 -21.54
N LYS A 172 20.65 -18.87 -22.65
CA LYS A 172 19.61 -18.80 -23.69
C LYS A 172 18.22 -18.45 -23.13
N ILE A 173 18.18 -17.62 -22.09
CA ILE A 173 16.94 -17.17 -21.45
C ILE A 173 16.24 -16.18 -22.39
N PRO A 174 14.93 -16.36 -22.69
CA PRO A 174 14.20 -15.42 -23.53
C PRO A 174 14.04 -14.07 -22.82
N LEU A 175 14.70 -13.03 -23.33
CA LEU A 175 14.66 -11.69 -22.76
C LEU A 175 13.42 -10.88 -23.17
N ASN A 176 12.63 -11.31 -24.16
CA ASN A 176 11.33 -10.73 -24.54
C ASN A 176 11.26 -9.17 -24.52
N GLY A 177 12.23 -8.50 -25.14
CA GLY A 177 12.26 -7.02 -25.20
C GLY A 177 12.87 -6.33 -23.98
N ILE A 178 13.38 -7.08 -22.99
CA ILE A 178 14.24 -6.54 -21.92
C ILE A 178 15.50 -5.97 -22.58
N SER A 179 15.60 -4.65 -22.59
CA SER A 179 16.76 -3.94 -23.11
C SER A 179 17.70 -3.50 -22.00
N LYS A 180 18.91 -3.08 -22.40
CA LYS A 180 19.87 -2.39 -21.51
C LYS A 180 19.34 -1.02 -21.03
N LYS A 181 18.36 -0.42 -21.72
CA LYS A 181 17.83 0.93 -21.44
C LYS A 181 16.48 0.89 -20.69
N LYS A 182 16.42 0.27 -19.52
CA LYS A 182 15.33 0.54 -18.56
C LYS A 182 15.90 1.41 -17.45
N ILE A 183 15.48 2.67 -17.40
CA ILE A 183 16.03 3.68 -16.48
C ILE A 183 15.41 3.51 -15.07
N TYR A 184 14.13 3.15 -15.01
CA TYR A 184 13.39 3.03 -13.76
C TYR A 184 13.12 1.57 -13.38
N SER A 185 13.28 1.28 -12.09
CA SER A 185 12.73 0.09 -11.45
C SER A 185 11.26 0.33 -11.16
N GLU A 186 10.41 -0.60 -11.58
CA GLU A 186 8.97 -0.49 -11.49
C GLU A 186 8.40 -1.70 -10.76
N ASP A 187 7.47 -1.46 -9.84
CA ASP A 187 6.69 -2.50 -9.18
C ASP A 187 5.23 -2.09 -9.16
N GLY A 188 4.38 -2.91 -9.77
CA GLY A 188 2.98 -2.60 -9.97
C GLY A 188 2.08 -3.74 -9.54
N ASN A 189 0.85 -3.40 -9.21
CA ASN A 189 -0.30 -4.29 -9.01
C ASN A 189 -1.57 -3.45 -9.22
N LEU A 190 -2.74 -4.04 -9.00
CA LEU A 190 -4.00 -3.36 -9.23
C LEU A 190 -4.19 -2.13 -8.34
N TRP A 191 -3.56 -2.08 -7.17
CA TRP A 191 -3.65 -0.95 -6.25
C TRP A 191 -2.78 0.22 -6.68
N HIS A 192 -1.54 -0.03 -7.10
CA HIS A 192 -0.59 1.03 -7.44
C HIS A 192 0.51 0.62 -8.43
N LEU A 193 1.30 1.60 -8.86
CA LEU A 193 2.58 1.42 -9.51
C LEU A 193 3.63 2.34 -8.86
N SER A 194 4.77 1.79 -8.46
CA SER A 194 5.92 2.54 -7.95
C SER A 194 7.03 2.64 -8.98
N HIS A 195 7.74 3.77 -8.99
CA HIS A 195 8.90 4.05 -9.84
C HIS A 195 10.07 4.51 -8.96
N GLU A 196 11.23 3.89 -9.14
CA GLU A 196 12.48 4.23 -8.45
C GLU A 196 13.67 4.17 -9.41
N GLY A 197 14.79 4.81 -9.03
CA GLY A 197 16.05 4.78 -9.79
C GLY A 197 16.21 5.92 -10.79
N GLY A 198 17.39 5.99 -11.42
CA GLY A 198 17.70 7.02 -12.40
C GLY A 198 17.65 8.43 -11.81
N VAL A 199 16.99 9.38 -12.50
CA VAL A 199 16.89 10.78 -12.02
C VAL A 199 16.15 10.90 -10.68
N LEU A 200 15.31 9.93 -10.31
CA LEU A 200 14.60 9.92 -9.03
C LEU A 200 15.55 9.75 -7.85
N GLU A 201 16.79 9.29 -8.06
CA GLU A 201 17.79 9.16 -6.99
C GLU A 201 18.37 10.51 -6.51
N PHE A 202 18.05 11.61 -7.20
CA PHE A 202 18.51 12.97 -6.88
C PHE A 202 17.32 13.83 -6.41
N PRO A 203 17.02 13.91 -5.10
CA PRO A 203 15.83 14.60 -4.57
C PRO A 203 15.75 16.08 -4.92
N GLU A 204 16.89 16.72 -5.18
CA GLU A 204 16.98 18.12 -5.60
C GLU A 204 16.64 18.34 -7.08
N GLN A 205 16.54 17.28 -7.89
CA GLN A 205 16.24 17.37 -9.31
C GLN A 205 14.75 17.15 -9.57
N GLU A 206 14.15 18.11 -10.29
CA GLU A 206 12.83 17.94 -10.87
C GLU A 206 12.88 16.91 -12.01
N HIS A 207 11.95 15.97 -12.00
CA HIS A 207 11.82 14.97 -13.04
C HIS A 207 10.63 15.26 -13.95
N LYS A 208 10.65 14.71 -15.16
CA LYS A 208 9.46 14.66 -16.02
C LYS A 208 8.69 13.37 -15.78
N TYR A 209 7.36 13.47 -15.79
CA TYR A 209 6.43 12.35 -15.64
C TYR A 209 6.27 11.49 -16.91
N GLU A 210 7.34 11.34 -17.71
CA GLU A 210 7.31 10.58 -18.98
C GLU A 210 7.17 9.06 -18.76
N PHE A 211 7.39 8.58 -17.54
CA PHE A 211 7.32 7.17 -17.15
C PHE A 211 5.96 6.75 -16.56
N LEU A 212 5.02 7.68 -16.34
CA LEU A 212 3.71 7.35 -15.79
C LEU A 212 2.95 6.40 -16.71
N LYS A 213 2.30 5.39 -16.13
CA LYS A 213 1.53 4.37 -16.87
C LYS A 213 0.06 4.32 -16.48
N HIS A 214 -0.31 4.72 -15.27
CA HIS A 214 -1.66 4.61 -14.72
C HIS A 214 -2.37 5.97 -14.70
N THR A 215 -1.62 7.06 -14.69
CA THR A 215 -2.10 8.41 -14.44
C THR A 215 -1.63 9.38 -15.53
N ASN A 216 -2.46 10.38 -15.83
CA ASN A 216 -2.02 11.54 -16.58
C ASN A 216 -1.12 12.42 -15.71
N THR A 217 -0.29 13.24 -16.34
CA THR A 217 0.34 14.37 -15.65
C THR A 217 -0.70 15.44 -15.32
N TYR A 218 -0.41 16.33 -14.36
CA TYR A 218 -1.31 17.43 -13.99
C TYR A 218 -1.66 18.34 -15.18
N GLU A 219 -0.71 18.56 -16.09
CA GLU A 219 -0.88 19.38 -17.29
C GLU A 219 -1.78 18.70 -18.33
N LYS A 220 -1.65 17.38 -18.48
CA LYS A 220 -2.43 16.56 -19.42
C LYS A 220 -3.82 16.18 -18.90
N ALA A 221 -4.06 16.31 -17.59
CA ALA A 221 -5.37 16.08 -17.01
C ALA A 221 -6.44 17.03 -17.61
N PRO A 222 -7.69 16.56 -17.80
CA PRO A 222 -8.75 17.35 -18.41
C PRO A 222 -8.99 18.71 -17.73
N ASN A 223 -9.33 19.73 -18.54
CA ASN A 223 -9.78 21.04 -18.05
C ASN A 223 -11.24 21.04 -17.56
N LYS A 224 -11.95 19.92 -17.67
CA LYS A 224 -13.31 19.73 -17.15
C LYS A 224 -13.24 18.77 -15.97
N ALA A 225 -13.81 19.17 -14.83
CA ALA A 225 -13.88 18.30 -13.67
C ALA A 225 -14.82 17.11 -13.91
N ASP A 226 -14.38 15.93 -13.47
CA ASP A 226 -15.21 14.73 -13.39
C ASP A 226 -15.78 14.57 -11.97
N HIS A 227 -16.84 13.77 -11.83
CA HIS A 227 -17.40 13.40 -10.53
C HIS A 227 -17.52 11.89 -10.45
N VAL A 228 -17.38 11.35 -9.24
CA VAL A 228 -17.60 9.93 -8.95
C VAL A 228 -18.22 9.80 -7.57
N THR A 229 -19.23 8.95 -7.44
CA THR A 229 -19.85 8.59 -6.16
C THR A 229 -19.42 7.18 -5.78
N ILE A 230 -18.83 7.03 -4.58
CA ILE A 230 -18.39 5.74 -4.04
C ILE A 230 -19.32 5.38 -2.89
N THR A 231 -19.96 4.21 -2.97
CA THR A 231 -20.79 3.66 -1.90
C THR A 231 -19.96 2.71 -1.05
N PHE A 232 -20.02 2.89 0.26
CA PHE A 232 -19.41 2.02 1.26
C PHE A 232 -20.47 1.24 2.04
N ASP A 233 -20.15 -0.01 2.39
CA ASP A 233 -20.84 -0.82 3.38
C ASP A 233 -19.80 -1.32 4.39
N LYS A 234 -19.99 -0.94 5.65
CA LYS A 234 -19.09 -1.25 6.77
C LYS A 234 -17.61 -0.99 6.47
N GLY A 235 -17.32 0.17 5.88
CA GLY A 235 -15.97 0.61 5.51
C GLY A 235 -15.42 0.01 4.21
N ASN A 236 -16.13 -0.91 3.55
CA ASN A 236 -15.71 -1.50 2.29
C ASN A 236 -16.44 -0.85 1.10
N PRO A 237 -15.76 -0.51 0.00
CA PRO A 237 -16.42 0.01 -1.19
C PRO A 237 -17.20 -1.11 -1.89
N VAL A 238 -18.47 -0.84 -2.26
CA VAL A 238 -19.39 -1.85 -2.82
C VAL A 238 -20.09 -1.43 -4.12
N ALA A 239 -20.11 -0.13 -4.43
CA ALA A 239 -20.73 0.39 -5.65
C ALA A 239 -20.07 1.70 -6.09
N ILE A 240 -20.18 1.98 -7.40
CA ILE A 240 -19.78 3.24 -8.01
C ILE A 240 -20.97 3.82 -8.78
N ASP A 241 -21.27 5.10 -8.56
CA ASP A 241 -22.36 5.83 -9.21
C ASP A 241 -23.71 5.06 -9.13
N GLY A 242 -23.97 4.44 -7.97
CA GLY A 242 -25.18 3.65 -7.69
C GLY A 242 -25.19 2.23 -8.28
N LYS A 243 -24.17 1.83 -9.05
CA LYS A 243 -24.05 0.48 -9.62
C LYS A 243 -23.14 -0.39 -8.73
N LYS A 244 -23.68 -1.48 -8.18
CA LYS A 244 -22.89 -2.50 -7.47
C LYS A 244 -21.83 -3.10 -8.39
N MET A 245 -20.61 -3.24 -7.89
CA MET A 245 -19.46 -3.76 -8.63
C MET A 245 -18.67 -4.74 -7.75
N GLY A 246 -18.01 -5.71 -8.36
CA GLY A 246 -17.03 -6.53 -7.65
C GLY A 246 -15.78 -5.70 -7.32
N ALA A 247 -15.00 -6.13 -6.32
CA ALA A 247 -13.82 -5.38 -5.86
C ALA A 247 -12.84 -5.01 -6.98
N VAL A 248 -12.58 -5.95 -7.91
CA VAL A 248 -11.68 -5.75 -9.06
C VAL A 248 -12.23 -4.72 -10.05
N GLU A 249 -13.45 -4.92 -10.56
CA GLU A 249 -14.12 -3.98 -11.49
C GLU A 249 -14.20 -2.56 -10.89
N LEU A 250 -14.51 -2.48 -9.59
CA LEU A 250 -14.61 -1.22 -8.86
C LEU A 250 -13.27 -0.48 -8.85
N LEU A 251 -12.19 -1.16 -8.46
CA LEU A 251 -10.87 -0.53 -8.37
C LEU A 251 -10.32 -0.17 -9.76
N GLU A 252 -10.55 -1.00 -10.78
CA GLU A 252 -10.20 -0.70 -12.17
C GLU A 252 -10.91 0.58 -12.67
N TYR A 253 -12.20 0.72 -12.39
CA TYR A 253 -12.95 1.92 -12.73
C TYR A 253 -12.36 3.15 -12.02
N LEU A 254 -12.09 3.05 -10.72
CA LEU A 254 -11.53 4.14 -9.93
C LEU A 254 -10.10 4.50 -10.38
N ASN A 255 -9.27 3.52 -10.73
CA ASN A 255 -7.96 3.76 -11.31
C ASN A 255 -8.07 4.50 -12.64
N LYS A 256 -9.01 4.12 -13.50
CA LYS A 256 -9.22 4.78 -14.80
C LYS A 256 -9.64 6.24 -14.64
N ILE A 257 -10.66 6.52 -13.83
CA ILE A 257 -11.16 7.89 -13.68
C ILE A 257 -10.21 8.77 -12.86
N GLY A 258 -9.61 8.23 -11.80
CA GLY A 258 -8.59 8.92 -11.00
C GLY A 258 -7.34 9.21 -11.81
N GLY A 259 -6.85 8.22 -12.55
CA GLY A 259 -5.70 8.35 -13.43
C GLY A 259 -5.91 9.36 -14.55
N LYS A 260 -7.07 9.34 -15.21
CA LYS A 260 -7.46 10.36 -16.19
C LYS A 260 -7.34 11.78 -15.63
N ASN A 261 -7.69 11.98 -14.36
CA ASN A 261 -7.67 13.28 -13.68
C ASN A 261 -6.36 13.59 -12.95
N ALA A 262 -5.29 12.81 -13.14
CA ALA A 262 -4.00 12.94 -12.44
C ALA A 262 -4.07 12.81 -10.90
N CYS A 263 -5.12 12.17 -10.37
CA CYS A 263 -5.26 11.94 -8.93
C CYS A 263 -4.37 10.77 -8.48
N GLY A 264 -3.83 10.88 -7.26
CA GLY A 264 -3.04 9.80 -6.65
C GLY A 264 -1.60 9.69 -7.15
N LEU A 265 -1.06 10.78 -7.71
CA LEU A 265 0.37 10.95 -7.93
C LEU A 265 1.06 11.39 -6.65
N LEU A 266 2.11 10.66 -6.25
CA LEU A 266 2.88 10.95 -5.04
C LEU A 266 4.37 10.85 -5.35
N ASP A 267 5.13 11.91 -5.09
CA ASP A 267 6.60 11.94 -5.13
C ASP A 267 7.09 12.21 -3.70
N ILE A 268 7.76 11.23 -3.10
CA ILE A 268 8.16 11.28 -1.69
C ILE A 268 9.57 10.77 -1.48
N VAL A 269 10.20 11.28 -0.43
CA VAL A 269 11.35 10.65 0.22
C VAL A 269 10.85 9.94 1.47
N GLU A 270 10.95 8.62 1.49
CA GLU A 270 10.49 7.76 2.59
C GLU A 270 11.65 7.20 3.43
N ASN A 271 11.35 6.79 4.66
CA ASN A 271 12.29 6.04 5.49
C ASN A 271 12.11 4.53 5.32
N ARG A 272 13.10 3.84 4.76
CA ARG A 272 13.09 2.36 4.70
C ARG A 272 13.38 1.77 6.08
N LEU A 273 12.81 0.59 6.33
CA LEU A 273 13.03 -0.15 7.58
C LEU A 273 14.52 -0.43 7.84
N VAL A 274 15.29 -0.61 6.77
CA VAL A 274 16.75 -0.86 6.83
C VAL A 274 17.58 0.39 7.16
N GLY A 275 16.95 1.52 7.49
CA GLY A 275 17.61 2.76 7.92
C GLY A 275 18.05 3.68 6.78
N LEU A 276 17.70 3.36 5.53
CA LEU A 276 18.01 4.17 4.35
C LEU A 276 16.83 5.07 4.00
N LYS A 277 17.11 6.24 3.42
CA LYS A 277 16.09 7.02 2.71
C LYS A 277 16.01 6.56 1.25
N SER A 278 14.82 6.60 0.68
CA SER A 278 14.59 6.35 -0.75
C SER A 278 13.63 7.39 -1.28
N ARG A 279 13.87 7.90 -2.49
CA ARG A 279 12.89 8.69 -3.23
C ARG A 279 12.19 7.80 -4.24
N GLY A 280 10.87 7.90 -4.30
CA GLY A 280 10.05 7.15 -5.24
C GLY A 280 8.83 7.93 -5.68
N VAL A 281 8.38 7.64 -6.90
CA VAL A 281 7.13 8.18 -7.46
C VAL A 281 6.11 7.07 -7.53
N TYR A 282 4.91 7.32 -7.00
CA TYR A 282 3.84 6.35 -6.87
C TYR A 282 2.58 6.82 -7.58
N GLU A 283 1.97 5.91 -8.35
CA GLU A 283 0.68 6.08 -9.00
C GLU A 283 -0.35 5.20 -8.30
N THR A 284 -1.17 5.80 -7.42
CA THR A 284 -2.23 5.09 -6.67
C THR A 284 -3.59 5.76 -6.87
N PRO A 285 -4.10 5.88 -8.11
CA PRO A 285 -5.27 6.70 -8.41
C PRO A 285 -6.53 6.24 -7.67
N GLY A 286 -6.96 4.99 -7.87
CA GLY A 286 -8.18 4.48 -7.25
C GLY A 286 -8.07 4.39 -5.73
N GLY A 287 -6.90 3.98 -5.22
CA GLY A 287 -6.66 3.93 -3.78
C GLY A 287 -6.72 5.29 -3.10
N THR A 288 -6.21 6.34 -3.75
CA THR A 288 -6.27 7.70 -3.19
C THR A 288 -7.71 8.22 -3.14
N LEU A 289 -8.54 7.91 -4.16
CA LEU A 289 -9.97 8.22 -4.14
C LEU A 289 -10.68 7.49 -2.99
N LEU A 290 -10.39 6.20 -2.81
CA LEU A 290 -10.99 5.38 -1.76
C LEU A 290 -10.66 5.89 -0.36
N TYR A 291 -9.39 6.18 -0.09
CA TYR A 291 -8.96 6.76 1.18
C TYR A 291 -9.62 8.10 1.44
N LYS A 292 -9.67 8.99 0.43
CA LYS A 292 -10.30 10.30 0.60
C LYS A 292 -11.80 10.18 0.86
N ALA A 293 -12.48 9.28 0.16
CA ALA A 293 -13.91 9.06 0.35
C ALA A 293 -14.21 8.45 1.72
N HIS A 294 -13.45 7.42 2.11
CA HIS A 294 -13.57 6.77 3.42
C HIS A 294 -13.35 7.77 4.57
N GLU A 295 -12.31 8.59 4.52
CA GLU A 295 -12.06 9.66 5.50
C GLU A 295 -13.23 10.66 5.61
N CYS A 296 -13.82 11.05 4.47
CA CYS A 296 -14.97 11.95 4.46
C CYS A 296 -16.19 11.30 5.12
N LEU A 297 -16.40 10.00 4.89
CA LEU A 297 -17.51 9.28 5.50
C LEU A 297 -17.31 9.11 7.01
N GLU A 298 -16.10 8.78 7.46
CA GLU A 298 -15.75 8.69 8.88
C GLU A 298 -16.02 10.00 9.63
N GLN A 299 -15.67 11.14 9.04
CA GLN A 299 -15.96 12.46 9.61
C GLN A 299 -17.46 12.73 9.82
N LEU A 300 -18.33 12.07 9.04
CA LEU A 300 -19.78 12.23 9.15
C LEU A 300 -20.41 11.29 10.18
N VAL A 301 -19.83 10.09 10.36
CA VAL A 301 -20.50 8.98 11.08
C VAL A 301 -19.83 8.57 12.39
N LEU A 302 -18.59 9.02 12.65
CA LEU A 302 -17.87 8.72 13.89
C LEU A 302 -17.91 9.92 14.84
N ASP A 303 -18.04 9.63 16.14
CA ASP A 303 -17.86 10.65 17.16
C ASP A 303 -16.39 11.09 17.26
N LYS A 304 -16.17 12.24 17.89
CA LYS A 304 -14.87 12.89 17.98
C LYS A 304 -13.77 12.01 18.57
N GLU A 305 -14.05 11.31 19.68
CA GLU A 305 -13.02 10.58 20.42
C GLU A 305 -12.70 9.25 19.72
N THR A 306 -13.72 8.57 19.18
CA THR A 306 -13.51 7.38 18.34
C THR A 306 -12.67 7.70 17.10
N LEU A 307 -12.99 8.78 16.38
CA LEU A 307 -12.21 9.21 15.20
C LEU A 307 -10.75 9.54 15.59
N PHE A 308 -10.53 10.23 16.70
CA PHE A 308 -9.19 10.58 17.18
C PHE A 308 -8.36 9.34 17.53
N GLU A 309 -8.94 8.36 18.24
CA GLU A 309 -8.24 7.11 18.56
C GLU A 309 -7.96 6.26 17.32
N ALA A 310 -8.92 6.16 16.39
CA ALA A 310 -8.75 5.46 15.13
C ALA A 310 -7.58 6.04 14.30
N GLN A 311 -7.46 7.38 14.25
CA GLN A 311 -6.35 8.06 13.58
C GLN A 311 -4.99 7.81 14.22
N LYS A 312 -4.90 7.70 15.55
CA LYS A 312 -3.64 7.31 16.20
C LYS A 312 -3.27 5.87 15.86
N MET A 313 -4.25 4.97 15.89
CA MET A 313 -4.04 3.56 15.57
C MET A 313 -3.67 3.35 14.09
N SER A 314 -4.20 4.15 13.17
CA SER A 314 -3.89 4.02 11.74
C SER A 314 -2.39 4.17 11.44
N MET A 315 -1.69 5.04 12.18
CA MET A 315 -0.25 5.24 12.07
C MET A 315 0.53 3.98 12.49
N THR A 316 0.15 3.37 13.61
CA THR A 316 0.74 2.10 14.05
C THR A 316 0.46 0.99 13.05
N TYR A 317 -0.78 0.91 12.52
CA TYR A 317 -1.16 -0.09 11.53
C TYR A 317 -0.31 0.04 10.27
N ALA A 318 -0.15 1.26 9.75
CA ALA A 318 0.67 1.54 8.58
C ALA A 318 2.14 1.12 8.78
N ASN A 319 2.71 1.40 9.95
CA ASN A 319 4.08 0.99 10.29
C ASN A 319 4.23 -0.53 10.30
N LEU A 320 3.30 -1.27 10.92
CA LEU A 320 3.36 -2.73 10.95
C LEU A 320 3.33 -3.32 9.52
N VAL A 321 2.44 -2.81 8.68
CA VAL A 321 2.33 -3.26 7.28
C VAL A 321 3.59 -2.92 6.49
N TYR A 322 4.09 -1.68 6.60
CA TYR A 322 5.31 -1.26 5.91
C TYR A 322 6.52 -2.13 6.29
N ASN A 323 6.64 -2.45 7.59
CA ASN A 323 7.73 -3.22 8.16
C ASN A 323 7.64 -4.74 7.93
N GLY A 324 6.64 -5.22 7.19
CA GLY A 324 6.45 -6.66 6.92
C GLY A 324 5.87 -7.47 8.07
N GLN A 325 5.31 -6.80 9.08
CA GLN A 325 4.73 -7.41 10.27
C GLN A 325 3.24 -7.78 10.08
N TRP A 326 2.89 -8.21 8.86
CA TRP A 326 1.51 -8.56 8.52
C TRP A 326 0.98 -9.70 9.39
N PHE A 327 1.76 -10.76 9.59
CA PHE A 327 1.35 -11.93 10.40
C PHE A 327 1.73 -11.77 11.88
N THR A 328 1.30 -10.66 12.51
CA THR A 328 1.48 -10.42 13.94
C THR A 328 0.13 -10.33 14.68
N PRO A 329 0.07 -10.74 15.97
CA PRO A 329 -1.15 -10.60 16.78
C PRO A 329 -1.62 -9.15 16.93
N LEU A 330 -0.69 -8.18 17.03
CA LEU A 330 -1.04 -6.77 17.16
C LEU A 330 -1.83 -6.29 15.93
N ARG A 331 -1.37 -6.58 14.71
CA ARG A 331 -2.09 -6.20 13.49
C ARG A 331 -3.48 -6.88 13.42
N GLN A 332 -3.60 -8.15 13.83
CA GLN A 332 -4.91 -8.83 13.94
C GLN A 332 -5.86 -8.19 14.96
N ALA A 333 -5.33 -7.80 16.12
CA ALA A 333 -6.13 -7.10 17.13
C ALA A 333 -6.61 -5.74 16.61
N MET A 334 -5.78 -5.03 15.85
CA MET A 334 -6.16 -3.77 15.21
C MET A 334 -7.21 -3.98 14.12
N ASP A 335 -7.15 -5.07 13.34
CA ASP A 335 -8.22 -5.41 12.39
C ASP A 335 -9.57 -5.59 13.10
N ALA A 336 -9.59 -6.22 14.28
CA ALA A 336 -10.81 -6.36 15.07
C ALA A 336 -11.34 -5.00 15.54
N PHE A 337 -10.46 -4.10 16.00
CA PHE A 337 -10.83 -2.72 16.34
C PHE A 337 -11.42 -1.98 15.12
N PHE A 338 -10.74 -2.00 13.97
CA PHE A 338 -11.23 -1.29 12.78
C PHE A 338 -12.48 -1.93 12.20
N ALA A 339 -12.67 -3.24 12.32
CA ALA A 339 -13.93 -3.89 11.95
C ALA A 339 -15.10 -3.43 12.84
N GLU A 340 -14.87 -3.19 14.13
CA GLU A 340 -15.87 -2.65 15.06
C GLU A 340 -16.22 -1.20 14.70
N VAL A 341 -15.20 -0.33 14.57
CA VAL A 341 -15.37 1.09 14.22
C VAL A 341 -16.09 1.25 12.88
N ASN A 342 -15.73 0.43 11.88
CA ASN A 342 -16.29 0.56 10.55
C ASN A 342 -17.74 0.06 10.41
N LYS A 343 -18.38 -0.52 11.43
CA LYS A 343 -19.78 -1.00 11.33
C LYS A 343 -20.77 0.08 10.88
N VAL A 344 -20.50 1.35 11.20
CA VAL A 344 -21.32 2.51 10.85
C VAL A 344 -20.81 3.29 9.63
N VAL A 345 -19.63 2.93 9.10
CA VAL A 345 -19.01 3.56 7.93
C VAL A 345 -19.68 3.05 6.65
N THR A 346 -20.95 3.40 6.49
CA THR A 346 -21.85 2.97 5.41
C THR A 346 -22.53 4.20 4.83
N GLY A 347 -22.50 4.37 3.51
CA GLY A 347 -23.05 5.56 2.86
C GLY A 347 -22.41 5.85 1.50
N ASP A 348 -22.82 6.96 0.90
CA ASP A 348 -22.36 7.44 -0.41
C ASP A 348 -21.50 8.68 -0.24
N VAL A 349 -20.35 8.71 -0.93
CA VAL A 349 -19.46 9.88 -0.97
C VAL A 349 -19.21 10.26 -2.42
N THR A 350 -19.62 11.46 -2.80
CA THR A 350 -19.34 12.05 -4.11
C THR A 350 -18.07 12.90 -4.04
N LEU A 351 -17.13 12.62 -4.94
CA LEU A 351 -15.88 13.35 -5.11
C LEU A 351 -15.88 14.07 -6.46
N LYS A 352 -15.42 15.32 -6.47
CA LYS A 352 -15.08 16.08 -7.67
C LYS A 352 -13.58 15.97 -7.92
N LEU A 353 -13.22 15.54 -9.12
CA LEU A 353 -11.84 15.29 -9.54
C LEU A 353 -11.40 16.37 -10.52
N TYR A 354 -10.28 17.03 -10.25
CA TYR A 354 -9.81 18.11 -11.11
C TYR A 354 -8.30 18.32 -11.01
N LYS A 355 -7.57 17.93 -12.07
CA LYS A 355 -6.13 18.14 -12.22
C LYS A 355 -5.32 17.80 -10.96
N GLY A 356 -5.44 16.56 -10.52
CA GLY A 356 -4.79 16.02 -9.32
C GLY A 356 -5.57 16.26 -8.03
N ASN A 357 -6.48 17.22 -7.99
CA ASN A 357 -7.27 17.51 -6.79
C ASN A 357 -8.44 16.54 -6.64
N ILE A 358 -8.68 16.14 -5.39
CA ILE A 358 -9.82 15.33 -4.98
C ILE A 358 -10.62 16.14 -3.96
N ILE A 359 -11.78 16.63 -4.38
CA ILE A 359 -12.58 17.60 -3.63
C ILE A 359 -13.88 16.93 -3.19
N PRO A 360 -14.20 16.89 -1.88
CA PRO A 360 -15.51 16.40 -1.42
C PRO A 360 -16.64 17.22 -2.06
N ALA A 361 -17.62 16.54 -2.65
CA ALA A 361 -18.74 17.16 -3.35
C ALA A 361 -20.12 16.72 -2.83
N GLY A 362 -20.16 15.76 -1.90
CA GLY A 362 -21.37 15.33 -1.21
C GLY A 362 -21.09 14.10 -0.36
N ILE A 363 -21.75 13.97 0.78
CA ILE A 363 -21.66 12.81 1.66
C ILE A 363 -23.07 12.52 2.18
N LYS A 364 -23.50 11.27 2.12
CA LYS A 364 -24.79 10.82 2.64
C LYS A 364 -24.61 9.51 3.38
N SER A 365 -25.18 9.39 4.57
CA SER A 365 -25.15 8.16 5.35
C SER A 365 -26.44 7.98 6.16
N PRO A 366 -26.96 6.75 6.30
CA PRO A 366 -27.99 6.46 7.28
C PRO A 366 -27.49 6.52 8.74
N TYR A 367 -26.17 6.61 8.95
CA TYR A 367 -25.51 6.72 10.27
C TYR A 367 -24.94 8.12 10.51
N SER A 368 -25.42 9.14 9.80
CA SER A 368 -24.95 10.53 9.97
C SER A 368 -25.13 11.00 11.41
N LEU A 369 -24.06 11.47 12.04
CA LEU A 369 -24.10 12.20 13.31
C LEU A 369 -24.28 13.71 13.10
N TYR A 370 -24.28 14.17 11.85
CA TYR A 370 -24.60 15.56 11.51
C TYR A 370 -26.11 15.76 11.52
N ASP A 371 -26.58 16.62 12.43
CA ASP A 371 -27.97 17.00 12.60
C ASP A 371 -28.11 18.54 12.53
N MET A 372 -28.88 19.02 11.56
CA MET A 372 -29.17 20.45 11.38
C MET A 372 -29.95 21.04 12.56
N GLY A 373 -30.73 20.22 13.27
CA GLY A 373 -31.44 20.58 14.50
C GLY A 373 -30.54 20.68 15.74
N LEU A 374 -29.24 20.39 15.63
CA LEU A 374 -28.24 20.58 16.69
C LEU A 374 -27.15 21.59 16.29
N GLY A 375 -26.68 21.52 15.05
CA GLY A 375 -25.51 22.28 14.56
C GLY A 375 -25.82 23.54 13.76
N GLY A 376 -27.09 23.91 13.62
CA GLY A 376 -27.51 25.12 12.91
C GLY A 376 -27.12 26.42 13.62
N PHE A 377 -27.15 27.54 12.89
CA PHE A 377 -26.94 28.89 13.46
C PHE A 377 -28.17 29.47 14.18
N THR A 378 -29.29 28.76 14.16
CA THR A 378 -30.54 29.13 14.83
C THR A 378 -30.60 28.46 16.20
N ASP A 379 -31.27 29.10 17.16
CA ASP A 379 -31.60 28.44 18.42
C ASP A 379 -32.42 27.18 18.16
N VAL A 380 -32.04 26.09 18.82
CA VAL A 380 -32.66 24.78 18.67
C VAL A 380 -32.97 24.21 20.05
N ASP A 381 -34.13 23.57 20.18
CA ASP A 381 -34.61 23.04 21.47
C ASP A 381 -33.69 21.97 22.07
N MET A 382 -32.88 21.31 21.23
CA MET A 382 -31.99 20.23 21.65
C MET A 382 -30.62 20.70 22.20
N TYR A 383 -30.33 22.01 22.23
CA TYR A 383 -29.07 22.53 22.76
C TYR A 383 -29.25 23.85 23.54
N ASP A 384 -29.15 23.81 24.89
CA ASP A 384 -29.17 25.03 25.71
C ASP A 384 -27.77 25.68 25.74
N GLN A 385 -27.64 26.81 25.04
CA GLN A 385 -26.39 27.56 24.97
C GLN A 385 -25.85 27.99 26.36
N LYS A 386 -26.69 28.08 27.38
CA LYS A 386 -26.28 28.49 28.74
C LYS A 386 -25.36 27.46 29.39
N ASP A 387 -25.49 26.18 29.05
CA ASP A 387 -24.67 25.09 29.59
C ASP A 387 -23.18 25.27 29.25
N ALA A 388 -22.88 25.92 28.12
CA ALA A 388 -21.51 26.24 27.72
C ALA A 388 -20.76 27.06 28.78
N THR A 389 -21.46 27.91 29.55
CA THR A 389 -20.84 28.69 30.63
C THR A 389 -20.31 27.79 31.75
N GLY A 390 -21.09 26.79 32.16
CA GLY A 390 -20.68 25.81 33.17
C GLY A 390 -19.55 24.93 32.64
N PHE A 391 -19.71 24.41 31.42
CA PHE A 391 -18.71 23.59 30.74
C PHE A 391 -17.34 24.30 30.67
N ILE A 392 -17.27 25.54 30.17
CA ILE A 392 -16.02 26.29 30.03
C ILE A 392 -15.35 26.52 31.40
N ARG A 393 -16.14 26.84 32.44
CA ARG A 393 -15.62 27.06 33.80
C ARG A 393 -14.98 25.79 34.35
N CYS A 394 -15.60 24.63 34.15
CA CYS A 394 -15.09 23.35 34.62
C CYS A 394 -13.91 22.87 33.78
N PHE A 395 -14.05 22.83 32.45
CA PHE A 395 -13.02 22.35 31.53
C PHE A 395 -11.76 23.24 31.56
N GLY A 396 -11.94 24.55 31.66
CA GLY A 396 -10.84 25.53 31.74
C GLY A 396 -10.22 25.68 33.13
N LEU A 397 -10.73 25.00 34.16
CA LEU A 397 -10.24 25.13 35.54
C LEU A 397 -8.73 24.88 35.68
N PRO A 398 -8.12 23.86 35.04
CA PRO A 398 -6.67 23.66 35.12
C PRO A 398 -5.87 24.87 34.58
N LEU A 399 -6.32 25.49 33.49
CA LEU A 399 -5.70 26.69 32.92
C LEU A 399 -5.78 27.86 33.91
N LYS A 400 -6.95 28.08 34.51
CA LYS A 400 -7.17 29.14 35.50
C LYS A 400 -6.32 28.96 36.75
N THR A 401 -6.30 27.74 37.31
CA THR A 401 -5.50 27.42 38.51
C THR A 401 -4.02 27.64 38.25
N ARG A 402 -3.53 27.18 37.10
CA ARG A 402 -2.14 27.39 36.71
C ARG A 402 -1.77 28.89 36.65
N ALA A 403 -2.62 29.71 36.03
CA ALA A 403 -2.39 31.15 35.94
C ALA A 403 -2.37 31.82 37.32
N LEU A 404 -3.31 31.46 38.20
CA LEU A 404 -3.41 32.02 39.56
C LEU A 404 -2.21 31.65 40.44
N LEU A 405 -1.75 30.40 40.38
CA LEU A 405 -0.70 29.89 41.28
C LEU A 405 0.71 30.17 40.76
N LEU A 406 0.93 30.11 39.44
CA LEU A 406 2.26 30.28 38.86
C LEU A 406 2.52 31.72 38.43
N GLY A 407 1.52 32.47 37.96
CA GLY A 407 1.71 33.82 37.41
C GLY A 407 2.89 33.85 36.43
N ASN A 408 3.86 34.75 36.67
CA ASN A 408 5.08 34.89 35.86
C ASN A 408 6.06 33.69 35.95
N LYS A 409 5.85 32.73 36.84
CA LYS A 409 6.65 31.49 36.96
C LYS A 409 6.16 30.38 36.03
N THR A 410 5.08 30.59 35.29
CA THR A 410 4.56 29.62 34.33
C THR A 410 5.57 29.38 33.21
N ASN A 411 5.79 28.11 32.83
CA ASN A 411 6.56 27.76 31.62
C ASN A 411 5.74 27.89 30.31
N VAL A 412 4.55 28.50 30.37
CA VAL A 412 3.76 28.81 29.17
C VAL A 412 4.21 30.16 28.65
N ASP A 413 4.72 30.18 27.42
CA ASP A 413 5.05 31.41 26.72
C ASP A 413 3.78 32.01 26.09
N PHE A 414 3.38 33.18 26.58
CA PHE A 414 2.23 33.93 26.05
C PHE A 414 2.66 34.97 24.99
N GLY A 415 3.91 34.93 24.54
CA GLY A 415 4.51 35.92 23.67
C GLY A 415 4.88 37.21 24.40
N LYS A 416 5.40 38.18 23.65
CA LYS A 416 5.76 39.50 24.20
C LYS A 416 4.50 40.25 24.66
N PRO A 417 4.55 40.98 25.79
CA PRO A 417 3.45 41.85 26.20
C PRO A 417 3.09 42.83 25.09
N VAL A 418 1.83 42.88 24.70
CA VAL A 418 1.32 43.85 23.72
C VAL A 418 1.13 45.18 24.42
N VAL A 419 1.93 46.18 24.06
CA VAL A 419 1.68 47.57 24.49
C VAL A 419 0.57 48.13 23.62
N LEU A 420 -0.65 48.20 24.16
CA LEU A 420 -1.76 48.87 23.49
C LEU A 420 -1.48 50.39 23.44
N PRO A 421 -1.72 51.07 22.30
CA PRO A 421 -1.56 52.51 22.22
C PRO A 421 -2.49 53.21 23.22
N LYS A 422 -1.98 54.23 23.92
CA LYS A 422 -2.82 55.08 24.77
C LYS A 422 -3.80 55.83 23.87
N LYS A 423 -5.10 55.69 24.14
CA LYS A 423 -6.17 56.50 23.54
C LYS A 423 -6.05 57.95 23.96
#